data_AF-A0A3N5G5E2-F1
#
_entry.id   AF-A0A3N5G5E2-F1
#
_cell.length_a   1.000
_cell.length_b   1.000
_cell.length_c   1.000
_cell.angle_alpha   90.00
_cell.angle_beta   90.00
_cell.angle_gamma   90.00
#
_symmetry.space_group_name_H-M   'P 1'
#
loop_
_entity.id
_entity.type
_entity.pdbx_description
1 polymer ?
#
loop_
_entity_poly.entity_id
_entity_poly.type
_entity_poly.pdbx_seq_one_letter_code
_entity_poly.pdbx_strand_id
1 'polypeptide(L)'
;MLSLLALVVIVVAAVAYATVQLVTALNRASHARTICHLQALFAPALLAIDRDPQQLITWYPLAQASRRLFPEACAALDAATGRTFPFTQAQVQDAHARWTASWLAWERSHDGEYALKASALQEELTRAAEVTTPLGRARVAALEREKLERYQDRYQEYIRSAKALQALIE
;
A
#
# COMPACT_ATOMS: atom_id res chain seq x y z
N MET A 1 -34.70 -42.58 -45.21
CA MET A 1 -33.73 -41.45 -45.30
C MET A 1 -34.04 -40.34 -44.30
N LEU A 2 -35.27 -39.80 -44.25
CA LEU A 2 -35.67 -38.73 -43.31
C LEU A 2 -35.44 -39.06 -41.82
N SER A 3 -35.74 -40.28 -41.37
CA SER A 3 -35.56 -40.69 -39.96
C SER A 3 -34.10 -40.75 -39.52
N LEU A 4 -33.19 -41.06 -40.45
CA LEU A 4 -31.76 -41.18 -40.17
C LEU A 4 -31.11 -39.78 -40.08
N LEU A 5 -31.56 -38.85 -40.91
CA LEU A 5 -31.20 -37.43 -40.83
C LEU A 5 -31.69 -36.79 -39.51
N ALA A 6 -32.93 -37.06 -39.11
CA ALA A 6 -33.46 -36.55 -37.84
C ALA A 6 -32.66 -37.06 -36.63
N LEU A 7 -32.30 -38.35 -36.63
CA LEU A 7 -31.46 -38.93 -35.57
C LEU A 7 -30.08 -38.28 -35.50
N VAL A 8 -29.43 -38.06 -36.65
CA VAL A 8 -28.12 -37.39 -36.72
C VAL A 8 -28.21 -35.97 -36.17
N VAL A 9 -29.25 -35.21 -36.52
CA VAL A 9 -29.46 -33.84 -36.01
C VAL A 9 -29.63 -33.84 -34.48
N ILE A 10 -30.40 -34.78 -33.93
CA ILE A 10 -30.59 -34.89 -32.48
C ILE A 10 -29.27 -35.22 -31.77
N VAL A 11 -28.50 -36.17 -32.30
CA VAL A 11 -27.19 -36.55 -31.73
C VAL A 11 -26.22 -35.37 -31.79
N VAL A 12 -26.14 -34.67 -32.91
CA VAL A 12 -25.29 -33.47 -33.05
C VAL A 12 -25.72 -32.38 -32.07
N ALA A 13 -27.01 -32.12 -31.93
CA ALA A 13 -27.53 -31.14 -30.97
C ALA A 13 -27.22 -31.53 -29.52
N ALA A 14 -27.34 -32.81 -29.17
CA ALA A 14 -27.01 -33.31 -27.84
C ALA A 14 -25.52 -33.19 -27.53
N VAL A 15 -24.65 -33.52 -28.48
CA VAL A 15 -23.20 -33.36 -28.34
C VAL A 15 -22.83 -31.87 -28.22
N ALA A 16 -23.41 -31.00 -29.05
CA ALA A 16 -23.18 -29.56 -28.98
C ALA A 16 -23.65 -28.96 -27.63
N TYR A 17 -24.79 -29.40 -27.11
CA TYR A 17 -25.25 -28.99 -25.80
C TYR A 17 -24.31 -29.46 -24.68
N ALA A 18 -23.86 -30.72 -24.74
CA ALA A 18 -22.94 -31.28 -23.74
C ALA A 18 -21.58 -30.56 -23.74
N THR A 19 -21.04 -30.19 -24.91
CA THR A 19 -19.78 -29.45 -24.99
C THR A 19 -19.91 -28.04 -24.44
N VAL A 20 -21.01 -27.33 -24.72
CA VAL A 20 -21.28 -26.01 -24.13
C VAL A 20 -21.39 -26.10 -22.60
N GLN A 21 -22.09 -27.11 -22.06
CA GLN A 21 -22.21 -27.30 -20.62
C GLN A 21 -20.87 -27.65 -19.96
N LEU A 22 -20.04 -28.44 -20.63
CA LEU A 22 -18.71 -28.76 -20.13
C LEU A 22 -17.79 -27.53 -20.11
N VAL A 23 -17.75 -26.76 -21.22
CA VAL A 23 -16.95 -25.54 -21.32
C VAL A 23 -17.39 -24.51 -20.28
N THR A 24 -18.70 -24.31 -20.10
CA THR A 24 -19.21 -23.38 -19.09
C THR A 24 -18.89 -23.84 -17.67
N ALA A 25 -18.99 -25.14 -17.36
CA ALA A 25 -18.60 -25.67 -16.06
C ALA A 25 -17.09 -25.50 -15.78
N LEU A 26 -16.25 -25.78 -16.77
CA LEU A 26 -14.79 -25.58 -16.66
C LEU A 26 -14.44 -24.10 -16.48
N ASN A 27 -15.09 -23.21 -17.23
CA ASN A 27 -14.90 -21.76 -17.10
C ASN A 27 -15.32 -21.27 -15.72
N ARG A 28 -16.45 -21.73 -15.18
CA ARG A 28 -16.88 -21.39 -13.80
C ARG A 28 -15.88 -21.87 -12.76
N ALA A 29 -15.38 -23.09 -12.88
CA ALA A 29 -14.38 -23.64 -11.96
C ALA A 29 -13.06 -22.87 -12.02
N SER A 30 -12.60 -22.52 -13.23
CA SER A 30 -11.41 -21.69 -13.45
C SER A 30 -11.58 -20.30 -12.84
N HIS A 31 -12.71 -19.65 -13.12
CA HIS A 31 -13.03 -18.33 -12.61
C HIS A 31 -13.08 -18.30 -11.07
N ALA A 32 -13.73 -19.28 -10.45
CA ALA A 32 -13.77 -19.41 -8.99
C ALA A 32 -12.35 -19.57 -8.39
N ARG A 33 -11.47 -20.36 -9.01
CA ARG A 33 -10.08 -20.50 -8.57
C ARG A 33 -9.31 -19.19 -8.68
N THR A 34 -9.47 -18.45 -9.77
CA THR A 34 -8.83 -17.14 -9.94
C THR A 34 -9.27 -16.17 -8.84
N ILE A 35 -10.56 -16.10 -8.52
CA ILE A 35 -11.07 -15.28 -7.42
C ILE A 35 -10.42 -15.69 -6.09
N CYS A 36 -10.41 -16.98 -5.76
CA CYS A 36 -9.77 -17.48 -4.54
C CYS A 36 -8.28 -17.13 -4.47
N HIS A 37 -7.54 -17.27 -5.58
CA HIS A 37 -6.12 -16.93 -5.65
C HIS A 37 -5.89 -15.42 -5.49
N LEU A 38 -6.70 -14.58 -6.13
CA LEU A 38 -6.61 -13.12 -5.96
C LEU A 38 -6.88 -12.71 -4.51
N GLN A 39 -7.91 -13.27 -3.88
CA GLN A 39 -8.19 -13.03 -2.47
C GLN A 39 -7.03 -13.51 -1.58
N ALA A 40 -6.50 -14.71 -1.82
CA ALA A 40 -5.35 -15.24 -1.06
C ALA A 40 -4.09 -14.37 -1.24
N LEU A 41 -3.85 -13.84 -2.44
CA LEU A 41 -2.71 -12.97 -2.74
C LEU A 41 -2.79 -11.64 -1.99
N PHE A 42 -3.97 -10.99 -1.97
CA PHE A 42 -4.13 -9.66 -1.41
C PHE A 42 -4.62 -9.63 0.04
N ALA A 43 -5.11 -10.74 0.61
CA ALA A 43 -5.48 -10.85 2.01
C ALA A 43 -4.38 -10.37 2.99
N PRO A 44 -3.10 -10.83 2.87
CA PRO A 44 -2.04 -10.33 3.75
C PRO A 44 -1.75 -8.84 3.52
N ALA A 45 -1.84 -8.37 2.27
CA ALA A 45 -1.61 -6.96 1.94
C ALA A 45 -2.65 -6.05 2.60
N LEU A 46 -3.93 -6.45 2.59
CA LEU A 46 -5.02 -5.73 3.24
C LEU A 46 -4.78 -5.54 4.75
N LEU A 47 -4.26 -6.58 5.42
CA LEU A 47 -3.92 -6.50 6.84
C LEU A 47 -2.65 -5.67 7.12
N ALA A 48 -1.71 -5.68 6.18
CA ALA A 48 -0.43 -4.99 6.34
C ALA A 48 -0.57 -3.47 6.18
N ILE A 49 -1.42 -3.00 5.27
CA ILE A 49 -1.55 -1.57 4.92
C ILE A 49 -2.09 -0.73 6.08
N ASP A 50 -2.94 -1.30 6.92
CA ASP A 50 -3.45 -0.62 8.12
C ASP A 50 -2.31 -0.32 9.10
N ARG A 51 -1.30 -1.18 9.17
CA ARG A 51 -0.12 -1.03 10.03
C ARG A 51 0.97 -0.18 9.39
N ASP A 52 1.19 -0.38 8.10
CA ASP A 52 2.23 0.28 7.33
C ASP A 52 1.67 0.81 6.00
N PRO A 53 1.34 2.10 5.92
CA PRO A 53 0.89 2.74 4.69
C PRO A 53 1.83 2.55 3.49
N GLN A 54 3.15 2.39 3.73
CA GLN A 54 4.12 2.27 2.64
C GLN A 54 3.96 0.98 1.85
N GLN A 55 3.36 -0.06 2.43
CA GLN A 55 3.05 -1.31 1.74
C GLN A 55 2.21 -1.08 0.47
N LEU A 56 1.35 -0.06 0.45
CA LEU A 56 0.56 0.28 -0.74
C LEU A 56 1.44 0.60 -1.95
N ILE A 57 2.61 1.23 -1.75
CA ILE A 57 3.53 1.57 -2.83
C ILE A 57 3.97 0.32 -3.59
N THR A 58 4.14 -0.80 -2.88
CA THR A 58 4.51 -2.10 -3.47
C THR A 58 3.31 -2.86 -4.03
N TRP A 59 2.20 -2.90 -3.28
CA TRP A 59 1.04 -3.73 -3.64
C TRP A 59 0.12 -3.11 -4.69
N TYR A 60 0.06 -1.79 -4.79
CA TYR A 60 -0.87 -1.10 -5.69
C TYR A 60 -0.55 -1.31 -7.18
N PRO A 61 0.72 -1.25 -7.64
CA PRO A 61 1.05 -1.62 -9.02
C PRO A 61 0.69 -3.07 -9.36
N LEU A 62 0.90 -3.99 -8.41
CA LEU A 62 0.50 -5.39 -8.57
C LEU A 62 -1.03 -5.53 -8.67
N ALA A 63 -1.78 -4.80 -7.83
CA ALA A 63 -3.23 -4.74 -7.91
C ALA A 63 -3.73 -4.23 -9.26
N GLN A 64 -3.12 -3.17 -9.81
CA GLN A 64 -3.44 -2.68 -11.16
C GLN A 64 -3.14 -3.73 -12.23
N ALA A 65 -1.99 -4.40 -12.15
CA ALA A 65 -1.64 -5.48 -13.07
C ALA A 65 -2.64 -6.64 -13.00
N SER A 66 -3.00 -7.09 -11.80
CA SER A 66 -4.02 -8.13 -11.59
C SER A 66 -5.37 -7.74 -12.18
N ARG A 67 -5.81 -6.48 -12.03
CA ARG A 67 -7.06 -5.99 -12.62
C ARG A 67 -7.02 -5.99 -14.15
N ARG A 68 -5.87 -5.70 -14.76
CA ARG A 68 -5.70 -5.77 -16.23
C ARG A 68 -5.67 -7.21 -16.76
N LEU A 69 -5.08 -8.13 -16.00
CA LEU A 69 -4.96 -9.54 -16.38
C LEU A 69 -6.26 -10.33 -16.14
N PHE A 70 -7.02 -9.98 -15.10
CA PHE A 70 -8.21 -10.71 -14.68
C PHE A 70 -9.42 -9.77 -14.45
N PRO A 71 -9.85 -8.99 -15.46
CA PRO A 71 -10.84 -7.93 -15.30
C PRO A 71 -12.20 -8.47 -14.80
N GLU A 72 -12.66 -9.61 -15.31
CA GLU A 72 -13.94 -10.21 -14.90
C GLU A 72 -13.92 -10.67 -13.44
N ALA A 73 -12.82 -11.26 -12.98
CA ALA A 73 -12.69 -11.74 -11.61
C ALA A 73 -12.67 -10.55 -10.62
N CYS A 74 -11.97 -9.48 -10.98
CA CYS A 74 -11.99 -8.25 -10.18
C CYS A 74 -13.36 -7.58 -10.19
N ALA A 75 -14.07 -7.53 -11.32
CA ALA A 75 -15.43 -6.98 -11.38
C ALA A 75 -16.41 -7.79 -10.51
N ALA A 76 -16.28 -9.12 -10.49
CA ALA A 76 -17.08 -9.96 -9.59
C ALA A 76 -16.81 -9.68 -8.12
N LEU A 77 -15.54 -9.48 -7.75
CA LEU A 77 -15.14 -9.08 -6.39
C LEU A 77 -15.65 -7.68 -6.02
N ASP A 78 -15.61 -6.74 -6.97
CA ASP A 78 -16.13 -5.39 -6.77
C ASP A 78 -17.64 -5.41 -6.52
N ALA A 79 -18.38 -6.18 -7.33
CA ALA A 79 -19.83 -6.35 -7.19
C ALA A 79 -20.20 -7.02 -5.86
N ALA A 80 -19.41 -8.00 -5.42
CA ALA A 80 -19.64 -8.70 -4.16
C ALA A 80 -19.37 -7.84 -2.92
N THR A 81 -18.38 -6.95 -2.99
CA THR A 81 -17.97 -6.10 -1.85
C THR A 81 -18.55 -4.69 -1.88
N GLY A 82 -19.11 -4.27 -3.02
CA GLY A 82 -19.54 -2.90 -3.29
C GLY A 82 -18.39 -1.89 -3.34
N ARG A 83 -17.14 -2.35 -3.50
CA ARG A 83 -15.92 -1.56 -3.40
C ARG A 83 -14.87 -2.03 -4.38
N THR A 84 -13.96 -1.16 -4.80
CA THR A 84 -12.85 -1.54 -5.68
C THR A 84 -11.87 -2.47 -4.96
N PHE A 85 -11.74 -3.69 -5.46
CA PHE A 85 -10.77 -4.68 -5.02
C PHE A 85 -9.37 -4.44 -5.63
N PRO A 86 -8.26 -4.77 -4.94
CA PRO A 86 -8.18 -5.02 -3.51
C PRO A 86 -8.17 -3.71 -2.71
N PHE A 87 -7.74 -2.59 -3.31
CA PHE A 87 -7.61 -1.30 -2.64
C PHE A 87 -8.57 -0.27 -3.23
N THR A 88 -9.37 0.33 -2.36
CA THR A 88 -10.23 1.46 -2.71
C THR A 88 -9.43 2.75 -2.75
N GLN A 89 -9.91 3.74 -3.52
CA GLN A 89 -9.32 5.07 -3.54
C GLN A 89 -9.30 5.71 -2.14
N ALA A 90 -10.36 5.52 -1.36
CA ALA A 90 -10.43 5.97 0.03
C ALA A 90 -9.30 5.37 0.89
N GLN A 91 -9.00 4.08 0.76
CA GLN A 91 -7.89 3.46 1.48
C GLN A 91 -6.53 4.04 1.10
N VAL A 92 -6.33 4.40 -0.17
CA VAL A 92 -5.08 5.04 -0.63
C VAL A 92 -4.97 6.46 -0.06
N GLN A 93 -6.04 7.23 -0.10
CA GLN A 93 -6.10 8.58 0.49
C GLN A 93 -5.87 8.55 2.00
N ASP A 94 -6.53 7.63 2.71
CA ASP A 94 -6.36 7.43 4.14
C ASP A 94 -4.92 7.04 4.48
N ALA A 95 -4.28 6.19 3.67
CA ALA A 95 -2.88 5.81 3.86
C ALA A 95 -1.94 7.01 3.72
N HIS A 96 -2.15 7.86 2.70
CA HIS A 96 -1.40 9.11 2.56
C HIS A 96 -1.61 10.04 3.76
N ALA A 97 -2.86 10.22 4.20
CA ALA A 97 -3.18 11.04 5.38
C ALA A 97 -2.52 10.52 6.66
N ARG A 98 -2.56 9.20 6.91
CA ARG A 98 -1.88 8.56 8.05
C ARG A 98 -0.37 8.75 8.00
N TRP A 99 0.23 8.63 6.82
CA TRP A 99 1.68 8.85 6.63
C TRP A 99 2.07 10.29 6.99
N THR A 100 1.33 11.28 6.48
CA THR A 100 1.54 12.70 6.82
C THR A 100 1.32 12.97 8.31
N ALA A 101 0.27 12.41 8.92
CA ALA A 101 0.02 12.57 10.35
C ALA A 101 1.16 11.98 11.21
N SER A 102 1.71 10.83 10.81
CA SER A 102 2.86 10.20 11.46
C SER A 102 4.12 11.07 11.38
N TRP A 103 4.38 11.67 10.21
CA TRP A 103 5.46 12.64 10.04
C TRP A 103 5.31 13.84 10.98
N LEU A 104 4.14 14.47 11.03
CA LEU A 104 3.88 15.63 11.89
C LEU A 104 3.97 15.29 13.39
N ALA A 105 3.58 14.08 13.78
CA ALA A 105 3.76 13.61 15.15
C ALA A 105 5.25 13.43 15.49
N TRP A 106 6.02 12.85 14.58
CA TRP A 106 7.45 12.68 14.72
C TRP A 106 8.19 14.03 14.80
N GLU A 107 7.85 14.98 13.93
CA GLU A 107 8.45 16.32 13.88
C GLU A 107 8.31 17.03 15.23
N ARG A 108 7.09 17.05 15.80
CA ARG A 108 6.86 17.62 17.13
C ARG A 108 7.67 16.93 18.23
N SER A 109 7.80 15.60 18.16
CA SER A 109 8.61 14.84 19.11
C SER A 109 10.10 15.13 18.96
N HIS A 110 10.60 15.26 17.73
CA HIS A 110 11.99 15.60 17.41
C HIS A 110 12.34 17.00 17.93
N ASP A 111 11.48 17.99 17.66
CA ASP A 111 11.68 19.34 18.18
C ASP A 111 11.68 19.38 19.71
N GLY A 112 10.77 18.65 20.35
CA GLY A 112 10.74 18.53 21.81
C GLY A 112 12.00 17.86 22.38
N GLU A 113 12.48 16.78 21.76
CA GLU A 113 13.70 16.08 22.15
C GLU A 113 14.92 17.02 22.10
N TYR A 114 15.09 17.76 21.00
CA TYR A 114 16.23 18.66 20.84
C TYR A 114 16.12 19.93 21.67
N ALA A 115 14.91 20.41 21.99
CA ALA A 115 14.73 21.49 22.96
C ALA A 115 15.24 21.09 24.35
N LEU A 116 14.89 19.88 24.82
CA LEU A 116 15.37 19.35 26.10
C LEU A 116 16.90 19.16 26.09
N LYS A 117 17.46 18.58 25.02
CA LYS A 117 18.92 18.42 24.87
C LYS A 117 19.65 19.76 24.89
N ALA A 118 19.11 20.78 24.21
CA ALA A 118 19.69 22.11 24.18
C ALA A 118 19.66 22.78 25.57
N SER A 119 18.55 22.69 26.30
CA SER A 119 18.46 23.19 27.67
C SER A 119 19.45 22.50 28.61
N ALA A 120 19.53 21.16 28.56
CA ALA A 120 20.47 20.40 29.36
C ALA A 120 21.93 20.77 29.05
N LEU A 121 22.29 20.89 27.77
CA LEU A 121 23.62 21.32 27.35
C LEU A 121 23.94 22.74 27.83
N GLN A 122 22.98 23.66 27.75
CA GLN A 122 23.16 25.03 28.22
C GLN A 122 23.42 25.08 29.73
N GLU A 123 22.70 24.29 30.53
CA GLU A 123 22.94 24.19 31.98
C GLU A 123 24.31 23.60 32.30
N GLU A 124 24.74 22.56 31.58
CA GLU A 124 26.07 21.97 31.72
C GLU A 124 27.18 22.99 31.43
N LEU A 125 27.08 23.69 30.30
CA LEU A 125 28.05 24.70 29.90
C LEU A 125 28.08 25.87 30.89
N THR A 126 26.92 26.25 31.44
CA THR A 126 26.83 27.29 32.47
C THR A 126 27.52 26.85 33.76
N ARG A 127 27.27 25.61 34.22
CA ARG A 127 27.94 25.04 35.41
C ARG A 127 29.45 24.91 35.25
N ALA A 128 29.92 24.61 34.04
CA ALA A 128 31.34 24.50 33.72
C ALA A 128 32.02 25.85 33.40
N ALA A 129 31.27 26.97 33.37
CA ALA A 129 31.74 28.27 32.87
C ALA A 129 32.30 28.22 31.43
N GLU A 130 31.77 27.31 30.60
CA GLU A 130 32.25 27.03 29.25
C GLU A 130 31.43 27.71 28.13
N VAL A 131 30.36 28.43 28.47
CA VAL A 131 29.38 28.98 27.50
C VAL A 131 30.04 29.77 26.36
N THR A 132 31.06 30.59 26.66
CA THR A 132 31.74 31.43 25.66
C THR A 132 33.02 30.80 25.10
N THR A 133 33.40 29.63 25.61
CA THR A 133 34.64 28.97 25.21
C THR A 133 34.52 28.36 23.81
N PRO A 134 35.64 28.19 23.08
CA PRO A 134 35.63 27.46 21.82
C PRO A 134 35.05 26.05 21.92
N LEU A 135 35.32 25.35 23.04
CA LEU A 135 34.79 24.02 23.31
C LEU A 135 33.27 24.03 23.49
N GLY A 136 32.74 24.96 24.30
CA GLY A 136 31.30 25.12 24.49
C GLY A 136 30.57 25.43 23.18
N ARG A 137 31.10 26.36 22.37
CA ARG A 137 30.56 26.64 21.03
C ARG A 137 30.59 25.42 20.11
N ALA A 138 31.66 24.64 20.12
CA ALA A 138 31.77 23.43 19.31
C ALA A 138 30.74 22.36 19.72
N ARG A 139 30.46 22.22 21.02
CA ARG A 139 29.44 21.30 21.54
C ARG A 139 28.02 21.71 21.12
N VAL A 140 27.70 23.01 21.18
CA VAL A 140 26.40 23.53 20.70
C VAL A 140 26.26 23.28 19.19
N ALA A 141 27.28 23.63 18.40
CA ALA A 141 27.26 23.40 16.95
C ALA A 141 27.21 21.90 16.58
N ALA A 142 27.75 21.01 17.40
CA ALA A 142 27.61 19.57 17.21
C ALA A 142 26.16 19.11 17.41
N LEU A 143 25.48 19.59 18.46
CA LEU A 143 24.08 19.27 18.72
C LEU A 143 23.15 19.80 17.61
N GLU A 144 23.39 21.01 17.12
CA GLU A 144 22.62 21.59 16.01
C GLU A 144 22.78 20.79 14.71
N ARG A 145 24.01 20.35 14.40
CA ARG A 145 24.26 19.48 13.24
C ARG A 145 23.55 18.14 13.37
N GLU A 146 23.64 17.49 14.53
CA GLU A 146 22.92 16.24 14.80
C GLU A 146 21.41 16.41 14.60
N LYS A 147 20.83 17.51 15.11
CA LYS A 147 19.41 17.85 14.91
C LYS A 147 19.05 17.89 13.43
N LEU A 148 19.83 18.64 12.65
CA LEU A 148 19.59 18.89 11.24
C LEU A 148 19.76 17.62 10.40
N GLU A 149 20.82 16.84 10.63
CA GLU A 149 21.08 15.59 9.91
C GLU A 149 19.91 14.62 10.10
N ARG A 150 19.49 14.39 11.34
CA ARG A 150 18.36 13.50 11.65
C ARG A 150 17.04 14.00 11.04
N TYR A 151 16.83 15.31 11.00
CA TYR A 151 15.67 15.91 10.35
C TYR A 151 15.71 15.69 8.83
N GLN A 152 16.84 15.95 8.19
CA GLN A 152 17.01 15.82 6.75
C GLN A 152 16.79 14.38 6.29
N ASP A 153 17.39 13.40 6.96
CA ASP A 153 17.23 11.98 6.63
C ASP A 153 15.75 11.55 6.69
N ARG A 154 15.07 11.91 7.78
CA ARG A 154 13.65 11.56 7.95
C ARG A 154 12.75 12.32 6.97
N TYR A 155 13.06 13.58 6.69
CA TYR A 155 12.33 14.39 5.71
C TYR A 155 12.44 13.82 4.29
N GLN A 156 13.62 13.34 3.90
CA GLN A 156 13.82 12.67 2.61
C GLN A 156 12.98 11.39 2.49
N GLU A 157 12.92 10.58 3.55
CA GLU A 157 12.05 9.40 3.62
C GLU A 157 10.58 9.80 3.50
N TYR A 158 10.15 10.80 4.29
CA TYR A 158 8.78 11.31 4.27
C TYR A 158 8.37 11.75 2.87
N ILE A 159 9.15 12.61 2.21
CA ILE A 159 8.83 13.15 0.89
C ILE A 159 8.80 12.05 -0.17
N ARG A 160 9.73 11.09 -0.12
CA ARG A 160 9.76 9.96 -1.06
C ARG A 160 8.48 9.14 -0.96
N SER A 161 8.11 8.74 0.24
CA SER A 161 6.91 7.91 0.47
C SER A 161 5.62 8.70 0.25
N ALA A 162 5.57 9.97 0.65
CA ALA A 162 4.40 10.83 0.42
C ALA A 162 4.14 11.04 -1.07
N LYS A 163 5.17 11.36 -1.86
CA LYS A 163 5.05 11.48 -3.32
C LYS A 163 4.63 10.16 -3.97
N ALA A 164 5.21 9.05 -3.53
CA ALA A 164 4.85 7.74 -4.05
C ALA A 164 3.38 7.40 -3.77
N LEU A 165 2.88 7.67 -2.57
CA LEU A 165 1.47 7.48 -2.20
C LEU A 165 0.54 8.44 -2.95
N GLN A 166 0.93 9.71 -3.10
CA GLN A 166 0.19 10.71 -3.86
C GLN A 166 0.02 10.29 -5.34
N ALA A 167 1.07 9.74 -5.95
CA ALA A 167 1.01 9.21 -7.31
C ALA A 167 0.08 7.99 -7.49
N LEU A 168 -0.40 7.37 -6.39
CA LEU A 168 -1.42 6.32 -6.46
C LEU A 168 -2.85 6.88 -6.40
N ILE A 169 -3.00 8.16 -6.04
CA ILE A 169 -4.29 8.86 -5.93
C ILE A 169 -4.64 9.54 -7.25
N GLU A 170 -3.63 10.06 -7.95
CA GLU A 170 -3.71 10.72 -9.27
C GLU A 170 -3.93 9.73 -10.41
#